data_AF-A0A921Z227-F1
#
_entry.id   AF-A0A921Z227-F1
#
_cell.length_a   1.000
_cell.length_b   1.000
_cell.length_c   1.000
_cell.angle_alpha   90.00
_cell.angle_beta   90.00
_cell.angle_gamma   90.00
#
_symmetry.space_group_name_H-M   'P 1'
#
loop_
_entity.id
_entity.type
_entity.pdbx_description
1 polymer ?
#
loop_
_entity_poly.entity_id
_entity_poly.type
_entity_poly.pdbx_seq_one_letter_code
_entity_poly.pdbx_strand_id
1 'polypeptide(L)'
;MEKTQDVFTIENFLSNWNGYFSDCQLTAADLKTPHAVMGALFQIIGRLGIDIDAVLAPPPQDMHNDNTMYYWDLLPVINMTRVINYLVLDKPASSCQVFTASIINLLQPTAATSHSILALMYNLMLFNEDKLGHIAPHEQELFEKTNQVKALEDHKNKLLVRLNEQAEEKGKRAQRLETHEQDIQQFEEELRQEKEIYDEEKQELEALIKEKRQIDVLLEQKKGHRDALLAEIDRNKALRVYDAEDIKAQVEQVAQNVKEAEEKLENLRATLMQKENSLKNLQTVKPSLDVANNLLHDIMKLSDSLKDIESGDLDSDSKEGELEVLSTELSELQVQLCELQTARHEASLKRQEAQAKRHEEKTFALSALREAEEKDKKSRERSKKDTQRTEEIKELLTKYEAEKSKGMEELLSIKNKFCAELKSADDILLKKAMEVEKRIGDKLRHRRS
;
A
#
# COMPACT_ATOMS: atom_id res chain seq x y z
N MET A 1 -47.37 -34.92 79.22
CA MET A 1 -47.21 -35.63 77.93
C MET A 1 -45.94 -36.45 78.05
N GLU A 2 -46.10 -37.73 78.39
CA GLU A 2 -45.03 -38.71 78.30
C GLU A 2 -44.56 -38.74 76.84
N LYS A 3 -43.34 -38.27 76.59
CA LYS A 3 -42.66 -38.59 75.34
C LYS A 3 -42.36 -40.08 75.43
N THR A 4 -43.15 -40.90 74.75
CA THR A 4 -42.74 -42.25 74.36
C THR A 4 -41.42 -42.10 73.64
N GLN A 5 -40.34 -42.36 74.36
CA GLN A 5 -39.01 -42.47 73.80
C GLN A 5 -39.05 -43.78 73.02
N ASP A 6 -39.34 -43.70 71.72
CA ASP A 6 -39.39 -44.87 70.84
C ASP A 6 -38.05 -45.60 70.97
N VAL A 7 -38.09 -46.75 71.65
CA VAL A 7 -36.94 -47.63 71.74
C VAL A 7 -36.68 -48.11 70.32
N PHE A 8 -35.54 -47.74 69.76
CA PHE A 8 -35.15 -48.16 68.41
C PHE A 8 -34.90 -49.68 68.45
N THR A 9 -35.91 -50.47 68.11
CA THR A 9 -35.81 -51.93 68.09
C THR A 9 -35.10 -52.40 66.83
N ILE A 10 -34.59 -53.63 66.85
CA ILE A 10 -33.99 -54.28 65.68
C ILE A 10 -34.97 -54.31 64.51
N GLU A 11 -36.25 -54.56 64.78
CA GLU A 11 -37.32 -54.63 63.77
C GLU A 11 -37.56 -53.27 63.10
N ASN A 12 -37.59 -52.19 63.89
CA ASN A 12 -37.72 -50.83 63.36
C ASN A 12 -36.52 -50.45 62.48
N PHE A 13 -35.30 -50.81 62.90
CA PHE A 13 -34.10 -50.62 62.08
C PHE A 13 -34.18 -51.38 60.77
N LEU A 14 -34.52 -52.67 60.78
CA LEU A 14 -34.59 -53.49 59.57
C LEU A 14 -35.67 -52.99 58.61
N SER A 15 -36.82 -52.54 59.12
CA SER A 15 -37.87 -51.92 58.30
C SER A 15 -37.37 -50.65 57.61
N ASN A 16 -36.71 -49.75 58.36
CA ASN A 16 -36.16 -48.52 57.82
C ASN A 16 -35.04 -48.79 56.80
N TRP A 17 -34.16 -49.74 57.13
CA TRP A 17 -33.08 -50.18 56.26
C TRP A 17 -33.62 -50.73 54.93
N ASN A 18 -34.55 -51.69 54.98
CA ASN A 18 -35.11 -52.32 53.76
C ASN A 18 -35.93 -51.34 52.92
N GLY A 19 -36.51 -50.30 53.54
CA GLY A 19 -37.15 -49.21 52.83
C GLY A 19 -36.16 -48.30 52.11
N TYR A 20 -34.98 -48.08 52.69
CA TYR A 20 -33.94 -47.20 52.14
C TYR A 20 -33.03 -47.90 51.12
N PHE A 21 -32.65 -49.15 51.39
CA PHE A 21 -31.80 -49.99 50.54
C PHE A 21 -32.59 -51.16 49.97
N SER A 22 -33.26 -50.94 48.84
CA SER A 22 -34.02 -51.99 48.14
C SER A 22 -33.14 -53.15 47.66
N ASP A 23 -31.89 -52.84 47.32
CA ASP A 23 -30.98 -53.77 46.63
C ASP A 23 -30.13 -54.59 47.61
N CYS A 24 -30.19 -54.27 48.91
CA CYS A 24 -29.46 -54.95 49.98
C CYS A 24 -30.38 -55.14 51.18
N GLN A 25 -31.38 -56.00 51.06
CA GLN A 25 -32.30 -56.27 52.16
C GLN A 25 -31.65 -57.09 53.27
N LEU A 26 -31.97 -56.75 54.52
CA LEU A 26 -31.51 -57.43 55.72
C LEU A 26 -32.68 -58.06 56.48
N THR A 27 -32.44 -59.25 57.01
CA THR A 27 -33.28 -59.92 57.99
C THR A 27 -32.59 -59.99 59.36
N ALA A 28 -33.33 -60.35 60.41
CA ALA A 28 -32.74 -60.51 61.74
C ALA A 28 -31.69 -61.63 61.82
N ALA A 29 -31.75 -62.63 60.92
CA ALA A 29 -30.75 -63.68 60.82
C ALA A 29 -29.43 -63.16 60.22
N ASP A 30 -29.52 -62.26 59.25
CA ASP A 30 -28.36 -61.69 58.55
C ASP A 30 -27.46 -60.87 59.46
N LEU A 31 -28.01 -60.30 60.53
CA LEU A 31 -27.24 -59.59 61.56
C LEU A 31 -26.26 -60.50 62.32
N LYS A 32 -26.36 -61.83 62.17
CA LYS A 32 -25.42 -62.81 62.72
C LYS A 32 -24.45 -63.36 61.67
N THR A 33 -24.53 -62.87 60.43
CA THR A 33 -23.74 -63.35 59.30
C THR A 33 -22.67 -62.31 58.92
N PRO A 34 -21.37 -62.62 59.04
CA PRO A 34 -20.28 -61.68 58.70
C PRO A 34 -20.42 -61.03 57.32
N HIS A 35 -20.73 -61.84 56.31
CA HIS A 35 -20.84 -61.38 54.91
C HIS A 35 -21.97 -60.37 54.72
N ALA A 36 -23.13 -60.59 55.35
CA ALA A 36 -24.27 -59.69 55.22
C ALA A 36 -24.02 -58.36 55.95
N VAL A 37 -23.41 -58.41 57.14
CA VAL A 37 -23.03 -57.21 57.90
C VAL A 37 -21.98 -56.39 57.16
N MET A 38 -20.95 -57.03 56.59
CA MET A 38 -19.96 -56.36 55.75
C MET A 38 -20.58 -55.76 54.48
N GLY A 39 -21.48 -56.49 53.81
CA GLY A 39 -22.21 -55.99 52.65
C GLY A 39 -23.01 -54.72 52.97
N ALA A 40 -23.73 -54.73 54.09
CA ALA A 40 -24.47 -53.56 54.57
C ALA A 40 -23.54 -52.37 54.90
N LEU A 41 -22.38 -52.63 55.52
CA LEU A 41 -21.39 -51.58 55.79
C LEU A 41 -20.83 -50.95 54.53
N PHE A 42 -20.56 -51.73 53.48
CA PHE A 42 -20.12 -51.19 52.19
C PHE A 42 -21.16 -50.29 51.54
N GLN A 43 -22.46 -50.60 51.66
CA GLN A 43 -23.52 -49.73 51.16
C GLN A 43 -23.49 -48.37 51.88
N ILE A 44 -23.30 -48.37 53.19
CA ILE A 44 -23.21 -47.13 53.98
C ILE A 44 -21.96 -46.34 53.59
N ILE A 45 -20.80 -46.99 53.48
CA ILE A 45 -19.51 -46.35 53.15
C ILE A 45 -19.57 -45.72 51.75
N GLY A 46 -20.11 -46.44 50.77
CA GLY A 46 -20.29 -45.91 49.42
C GLY A 46 -21.18 -44.66 49.40
N ARG A 47 -22.26 -44.64 50.21
CA ARG A 47 -23.14 -43.47 50.35
C ARG A 47 -22.47 -42.28 51.05
N LEU A 48 -21.56 -42.53 51.97
CA LEU A 48 -20.73 -41.50 52.58
C LEU A 48 -19.66 -40.93 51.62
N GLY A 49 -19.55 -41.45 50.39
CA GLY A 49 -18.55 -41.03 49.41
C GLY A 49 -17.14 -41.51 49.75
N ILE A 50 -17.01 -42.51 50.62
CA ILE A 50 -15.73 -43.12 50.96
C ILE A 50 -15.43 -44.18 49.91
N ASP A 51 -14.24 -44.11 49.33
CA ASP A 51 -13.79 -45.05 48.31
C ASP A 51 -13.67 -46.48 48.89
N ILE A 52 -14.52 -47.39 48.42
CA ILE A 52 -14.56 -48.78 48.85
C ILE A 52 -13.26 -49.50 48.48
N ASP A 53 -12.66 -49.16 47.34
CA ASP A 53 -11.41 -49.77 46.90
C ASP A 53 -10.27 -49.39 47.84
N ALA A 54 -10.27 -48.15 48.36
CA ALA A 54 -9.33 -47.71 49.38
C ALA A 54 -9.53 -48.43 50.72
N VAL A 55 -10.78 -48.76 51.10
CA VAL A 55 -11.06 -49.56 52.31
C VAL A 55 -10.56 -51.00 52.16
N LEU A 56 -10.67 -51.57 50.96
CA LEU A 56 -10.22 -52.93 50.65
C LEU A 56 -8.72 -53.01 50.34
N ALA A 57 -8.08 -51.87 50.07
CA ALA A 57 -6.69 -51.84 49.66
C ALA A 57 -5.76 -52.44 50.73
N PRO A 58 -4.76 -53.25 50.31
CA PRO A 58 -3.71 -53.65 51.21
C PRO A 58 -2.87 -52.43 51.64
N PRO A 59 -2.15 -52.52 52.77
CA PRO A 59 -1.22 -51.48 53.15
C PRO A 59 -0.18 -51.22 52.03
N PRO A 60 0.46 -50.04 51.99
CA PRO A 60 1.53 -49.76 51.02
C PRO A 60 2.63 -50.83 51.07
N GLN A 61 3.25 -51.14 49.92
CA GLN A 61 4.27 -52.19 49.80
C GLN A 61 5.43 -52.00 50.79
N ASP A 62 5.80 -50.75 51.06
CA ASP A 62 6.87 -50.39 51.99
C ASP A 62 6.58 -50.79 53.45
N MET A 63 5.32 -51.10 53.78
CA MET A 63 4.87 -51.56 55.09
C MET A 63 4.64 -53.08 55.14
N HIS A 64 4.88 -53.80 54.04
CA HIS A 64 4.73 -55.25 54.00
C HIS A 64 5.88 -55.91 54.74
N ASN A 65 5.55 -56.88 55.58
CA ASN A 65 6.50 -57.81 56.17
C ASN A 65 6.21 -59.23 55.68
N ASP A 66 7.13 -60.16 55.94
CA ASP A 66 7.01 -61.57 55.53
C ASP A 66 5.71 -62.25 55.98
N ASN A 67 5.08 -61.73 57.05
CA ASN A 67 3.85 -62.26 57.61
C ASN A 67 2.58 -61.64 57.02
N THR A 68 2.67 -60.54 56.27
CA THR A 68 1.52 -59.76 55.79
C THR A 68 0.63 -60.58 54.86
N MET A 69 1.21 -61.46 54.04
CA MET A 69 0.46 -62.32 53.12
C MET A 69 -0.51 -63.28 53.82
N TYR A 70 -0.20 -63.70 55.06
CA TYR A 70 -1.05 -64.64 55.80
C TYR A 70 -2.34 -64.01 56.34
N TYR A 71 -2.43 -62.68 56.33
CA TYR A 71 -3.57 -61.93 56.88
C TYR A 71 -4.34 -61.15 55.81
N TRP A 72 -4.05 -61.36 54.53
CA TRP A 72 -4.71 -60.65 53.42
C TRP A 72 -6.24 -60.77 53.47
N ASP A 73 -6.76 -61.95 53.80
CA ASP A 73 -8.20 -62.18 53.91
C ASP A 73 -8.86 -61.40 55.07
N LEU A 74 -8.08 -61.01 56.09
CA LEU A 74 -8.57 -60.22 57.22
C LEU A 74 -8.47 -58.71 56.98
N LEU A 75 -7.70 -58.26 55.99
CA LEU A 75 -7.49 -56.84 55.72
C LEU A 75 -8.80 -56.06 55.51
N PRO A 76 -9.79 -56.55 54.73
CA PRO A 76 -11.07 -55.87 54.60
C PRO A 76 -11.76 -55.62 55.94
N VAL A 77 -11.72 -56.60 56.84
CA VAL A 77 -12.35 -56.52 58.16
C VAL A 77 -11.58 -55.58 59.10
N ILE A 78 -10.24 -55.64 59.06
CA ILE A 78 -9.37 -54.76 59.83
C ILE A 78 -9.56 -53.31 59.41
N ASN A 79 -9.52 -53.04 58.11
CA ASN A 79 -9.69 -51.70 57.55
C ASN A 79 -11.11 -51.17 57.80
N MET A 80 -12.13 -52.00 57.59
CA MET A 80 -13.52 -51.64 57.92
C MET A 80 -13.67 -51.25 59.41
N THR A 81 -13.08 -52.04 60.32
CA THR A 81 -13.07 -51.73 61.76
C THR A 81 -12.41 -50.38 62.03
N ARG A 82 -11.27 -50.10 61.37
CA ARG A 82 -10.57 -48.81 61.49
C ARG A 82 -11.40 -47.65 60.98
N VAL A 83 -12.06 -47.80 59.83
CA VAL A 83 -12.94 -46.76 59.24
C VAL A 83 -14.11 -46.47 60.17
N ILE A 84 -14.81 -47.50 60.65
CA ILE A 84 -15.93 -47.34 61.60
C ILE A 84 -15.44 -46.59 62.85
N ASN A 85 -14.33 -47.04 63.44
CA ASN A 85 -13.79 -46.42 64.63
C ASN A 85 -13.35 -44.98 64.37
N TYR A 86 -12.72 -44.67 63.24
CA TYR A 86 -12.33 -43.31 62.89
C TYR A 86 -13.54 -42.37 62.78
N LEU A 87 -14.57 -42.78 62.03
CA LEU A 87 -15.78 -41.99 61.82
C LEU A 87 -16.57 -41.74 63.10
N VAL A 88 -16.42 -42.63 64.08
CA VAL A 88 -17.16 -42.63 65.34
C VAL A 88 -16.38 -41.99 66.49
N LEU A 89 -15.04 -42.09 66.51
CA LEU A 89 -14.16 -41.61 67.59
C LEU A 89 -13.66 -40.17 67.42
N ASP A 90 -13.79 -39.54 66.25
CA ASP A 90 -13.29 -38.18 66.01
C ASP A 90 -14.15 -37.06 66.66
N LYS A 91 -14.90 -37.39 67.72
CA LYS A 91 -15.59 -36.41 68.57
C LYS A 91 -14.81 -36.20 69.87
N PRO A 92 -14.57 -34.94 70.31
CA PRO A 92 -13.78 -34.67 71.50
C PRO A 92 -14.40 -35.32 72.74
N ALA A 93 -13.53 -35.90 73.56
CA ALA A 93 -13.74 -36.85 74.65
C ALA A 93 -14.62 -36.40 75.84
N SER A 94 -15.47 -35.39 75.69
CA SER A 94 -16.40 -34.99 76.74
C SER A 94 -17.77 -35.66 76.52
N SER A 95 -17.98 -36.73 77.29
CA SER A 95 -19.27 -37.24 77.79
C SER A 95 -20.03 -38.38 77.10
N CYS A 96 -19.48 -39.07 76.10
CA CYS A 96 -20.03 -40.37 75.68
C CYS A 96 -18.93 -41.42 75.67
N GLN A 97 -19.10 -42.53 76.38
CA GLN A 97 -18.37 -43.76 76.08
C GLN A 97 -18.84 -44.23 74.71
N VAL A 98 -18.19 -43.73 73.67
CA VAL A 98 -18.58 -44.02 72.29
C VAL A 98 -18.12 -45.45 71.99
N PHE A 99 -19.09 -46.27 71.59
CA PHE A 99 -18.91 -47.66 71.16
C PHE A 99 -17.67 -47.80 70.25
N THR A 100 -16.73 -48.68 70.61
CA THR A 100 -15.57 -49.02 69.78
C THR A 100 -15.81 -50.39 69.14
N ALA A 101 -15.82 -50.44 67.81
CA ALA A 101 -15.91 -51.70 67.08
C ALA A 101 -14.59 -52.45 67.21
N SER A 102 -14.66 -53.73 67.58
CA SER A 102 -13.52 -54.66 67.49
C SER A 102 -13.65 -55.50 66.22
N ILE A 103 -12.51 -56.01 65.72
CA ILE A 103 -12.45 -56.94 64.59
C ILE A 103 -13.36 -58.15 64.84
N ILE A 104 -13.45 -58.62 66.08
CA ILE A 104 -14.30 -59.76 66.47
C ILE A 104 -15.79 -59.45 66.21
N ASN A 105 -16.23 -58.21 66.38
CA ASN A 105 -17.62 -57.83 66.15
C ASN A 105 -18.05 -58.01 64.68
N LEU A 106 -17.10 -58.03 63.75
CA LEU A 106 -17.34 -58.27 62.32
C LEU A 106 -17.06 -59.72 61.90
N LEU A 107 -16.08 -60.39 62.51
CA LEU A 107 -15.78 -61.80 62.24
C LEU A 107 -16.79 -62.76 62.89
N GLN A 108 -17.33 -62.40 64.06
CA GLN A 108 -18.29 -63.18 64.84
C GLN A 108 -19.44 -62.28 65.31
N PRO A 109 -20.25 -61.76 64.37
CA PRO A 109 -21.31 -60.83 64.69
C PRO A 109 -22.42 -61.49 65.51
N THR A 110 -22.83 -60.80 66.57
CA THR A 110 -24.11 -61.07 67.25
C THR A 110 -25.16 -60.09 66.74
N ALA A 111 -26.44 -60.48 66.80
CA ALA A 111 -27.52 -59.59 66.38
C ALA A 111 -27.47 -58.22 67.09
N ALA A 112 -27.10 -58.20 68.38
CA ALA A 112 -26.96 -56.98 69.15
C ALA A 112 -25.80 -56.11 68.66
N THR A 113 -24.60 -56.69 68.50
CA THR A 113 -23.41 -55.94 68.08
C THR A 113 -23.54 -55.39 66.66
N SER A 114 -24.06 -56.21 65.74
CA SER A 114 -24.28 -55.79 64.34
C SER A 114 -25.33 -54.71 64.24
N HIS A 115 -26.44 -54.86 64.97
CA HIS A 115 -27.46 -53.83 65.03
C HIS A 115 -26.89 -52.50 65.57
N SER A 116 -26.12 -52.52 66.65
CA SER A 116 -25.51 -51.30 67.19
C SER A 116 -24.55 -50.63 66.20
N ILE A 117 -23.68 -51.40 65.54
CA ILE A 117 -22.75 -50.89 64.52
C ILE A 117 -23.53 -50.29 63.34
N LEU A 118 -24.43 -51.07 62.75
CA LEU A 118 -25.16 -50.66 61.55
C LEU A 118 -26.09 -49.49 61.83
N ALA A 119 -26.79 -49.48 62.96
CA ALA A 119 -27.67 -48.36 63.33
C ALA A 119 -26.88 -47.05 63.52
N LEU A 120 -25.70 -47.13 64.14
CA LEU A 120 -24.83 -45.98 64.31
C LEU A 120 -24.35 -45.42 62.96
N MET A 121 -23.84 -46.30 62.11
CA MET A 121 -23.34 -45.94 60.77
C MET A 121 -24.46 -45.45 59.85
N TYR A 122 -25.63 -46.08 59.91
CA TYR A 122 -26.82 -45.68 59.14
C TYR A 122 -27.31 -44.29 59.57
N ASN A 123 -27.35 -44.00 60.87
CA ASN A 123 -27.72 -42.67 61.35
C ASN A 123 -26.69 -41.60 60.96
N LEU A 124 -25.39 -41.93 60.96
CA LEU A 124 -24.35 -41.02 60.47
C LEU A 124 -24.56 -40.69 58.98
N MET A 125 -24.86 -41.70 58.17
CA MET A 125 -25.17 -41.53 56.75
C MET A 125 -26.38 -40.62 56.53
N LEU A 126 -27.51 -40.91 57.19
CA LEU A 126 -28.71 -40.08 57.08
C LEU A 126 -28.46 -38.64 57.54
N PHE A 127 -27.70 -38.45 58.61
CA PHE A 127 -27.31 -37.12 59.07
C PHE A 127 -26.46 -36.38 58.03
N ASN A 128 -25.51 -37.08 57.40
CA ASN A 128 -24.65 -36.49 56.37
C ASN A 128 -25.47 -36.08 55.14
N GLU A 129 -26.39 -36.94 54.67
CA GLU A 129 -27.26 -36.63 53.53
C GLU A 129 -28.16 -35.41 53.79
N ASP A 130 -28.77 -35.32 54.98
CA ASP A 130 -29.56 -34.16 55.40
C ASP A 130 -28.72 -32.86 55.38
N LYS A 131 -27.49 -32.92 55.89
CA LYS A 131 -26.59 -31.77 55.94
C LYS A 131 -26.06 -31.38 54.56
N LEU A 132 -25.75 -32.35 53.70
CA LEU A 132 -25.40 -32.10 52.30
C LEU A 132 -26.56 -31.42 51.56
N GLY A 133 -27.81 -31.81 51.83
CA GLY A 133 -28.99 -31.14 51.29
C GLY A 133 -29.05 -29.64 51.66
N HIS A 134 -28.60 -29.26 52.86
CA HIS A 134 -28.50 -27.86 53.26
C HIS A 134 -27.33 -27.10 52.61
N ILE A 135 -26.25 -27.79 52.24
CA ILE A 135 -25.05 -27.18 51.64
C ILE A 135 -25.17 -27.07 50.11
N ALA A 136 -25.90 -27.98 49.47
CA ALA A 136 -26.03 -28.07 48.02
C ALA A 136 -26.38 -26.74 47.31
N PRO A 137 -27.28 -25.88 47.84
CA PRO A 137 -27.57 -24.59 47.22
C PRO A 137 -26.34 -23.65 47.17
N HIS A 138 -25.52 -23.66 48.23
CA HIS A 138 -24.30 -22.85 48.30
C HIS A 138 -23.21 -23.39 47.38
N GLU A 139 -23.11 -24.72 47.25
CA GLU A 139 -22.21 -25.35 46.31
C GLU A 139 -22.58 -25.00 44.85
N GLN A 140 -23.88 -25.03 44.53
CA GLN A 140 -24.37 -24.63 43.22
C GLN A 140 -24.07 -23.15 42.93
N GLU A 141 -24.28 -22.26 43.89
CA GLU A 141 -23.91 -20.84 43.76
C GLU A 141 -22.40 -20.67 43.49
N LEU A 142 -21.55 -21.44 44.19
CA LEU A 142 -20.09 -21.41 43.98
C LEU A 142 -19.73 -21.87 42.55
N PHE A 143 -20.36 -22.91 42.04
CA PHE A 143 -20.14 -23.37 40.65
C PHE A 143 -20.59 -22.33 39.62
N GLU A 144 -21.75 -21.70 39.84
CA GLU A 144 -22.22 -20.61 38.99
C GLU A 144 -21.27 -19.42 38.98
N LYS A 145 -20.74 -19.03 40.14
CA LYS A 145 -19.72 -17.98 40.25
C LYS A 145 -18.41 -18.35 39.56
N THR A 146 -17.99 -19.61 39.69
CA THR A 146 -16.81 -20.12 38.99
C THR A 146 -16.98 -20.04 37.47
N ASN A 147 -18.18 -20.34 36.96
CA ASN A 147 -18.49 -20.20 35.54
C ASN A 147 -18.50 -18.72 35.09
N GLN A 148 -19.01 -17.81 35.92
CA GLN A 148 -18.94 -16.37 35.65
C GLN A 148 -17.48 -15.88 35.56
N VAL A 149 -16.60 -16.34 36.45
CA VAL A 149 -15.17 -16.00 36.41
C VAL A 149 -14.52 -16.49 35.11
N LYS A 150 -14.77 -17.75 34.71
CA LYS A 150 -14.26 -18.29 33.44
C LYS A 150 -14.72 -17.47 32.23
N ALA A 151 -16.00 -17.08 32.19
CA ALA A 151 -16.53 -16.25 31.12
C ALA A 151 -15.85 -14.86 31.06
N LEU A 152 -15.53 -14.27 32.21
CA LEU A 152 -14.80 -13.01 32.28
C LEU A 152 -13.34 -13.17 31.85
N GLU A 153 -12.68 -14.27 32.20
CA GLU A 153 -11.33 -14.59 31.73
C GLU A 153 -11.27 -14.74 30.21
N ASP A 154 -12.25 -15.44 29.63
CA ASP A 154 -12.38 -15.57 28.16
C ASP A 154 -12.61 -14.21 27.49
N HIS A 155 -13.44 -13.36 28.10
CA HIS A 155 -13.66 -12.00 27.60
C HIS A 155 -12.39 -11.15 27.65
N LYS A 156 -11.64 -11.21 28.77
CA LYS A 156 -10.34 -10.54 28.93
C LYS A 156 -9.37 -10.99 27.83
N ASN A 157 -9.29 -12.29 27.57
CA ASN A 157 -8.39 -12.85 26.56
C ASN A 157 -8.77 -12.37 25.15
N LYS A 158 -10.06 -12.32 24.81
CA LYS A 158 -10.53 -11.76 23.53
C LYS A 158 -10.17 -10.27 23.38
N LEU A 159 -10.29 -9.49 24.44
CA LEU A 159 -9.90 -8.08 24.43
C LEU A 159 -8.39 -7.90 24.23
N LEU A 160 -7.57 -8.73 24.86
CA LEU A 160 -6.12 -8.71 24.67
C LEU A 160 -5.72 -9.02 23.21
N VAL A 161 -6.39 -9.98 22.58
CA VAL A 161 -6.16 -10.28 21.15
C VAL A 161 -6.48 -9.06 20.29
N ARG A 162 -7.64 -8.42 20.48
CA ARG A 162 -8.01 -7.19 19.74
C ARG A 162 -7.05 -6.03 19.99
N LEU A 163 -6.54 -5.90 21.22
CA LEU A 163 -5.56 -4.87 21.55
C LEU A 163 -4.24 -5.08 20.79
N ASN A 164 -3.79 -6.33 20.70
CA ASN A 164 -2.60 -6.70 19.94
C ASN A 164 -2.79 -6.44 18.43
N GLU A 165 -3.95 -6.79 17.88
CA GLU A 165 -4.30 -6.49 16.48
C GLU A 165 -4.24 -4.97 16.20
N GLN A 166 -4.81 -4.15 17.08
CA GLN A 166 -4.74 -2.69 16.95
C GLN A 166 -3.31 -2.16 17.05
N ALA A 167 -2.48 -2.73 17.92
CA ALA A 167 -1.07 -2.34 18.04
C ALA A 167 -0.29 -2.69 16.76
N GLU A 168 -0.54 -3.86 16.17
CA GLU A 168 0.07 -4.29 14.91
C GLU A 168 -0.36 -3.38 13.73
N GLU A 169 -1.65 -3.05 13.63
CA GLU A 169 -2.15 -2.12 12.62
C GLU A 169 -1.54 -0.72 12.77
N LYS A 170 -1.38 -0.24 14.01
CA LYS A 170 -0.72 1.04 14.30
C LYS A 170 0.75 1.00 13.86
N GLY A 171 1.45 -0.12 14.08
CA GLY A 171 2.81 -0.34 13.58
C GLY A 171 2.88 -0.29 12.05
N LYS A 172 2.00 -1.02 11.36
CA LYS A 172 1.90 -1.00 9.88
C LYS A 172 1.55 0.39 9.34
N ARG A 173 0.72 1.15 10.05
CA ARG A 173 0.40 2.54 9.68
C ARG A 173 1.60 3.45 9.84
N ALA A 174 2.36 3.33 10.92
CA ALA A 174 3.58 4.10 11.11
C ALA A 174 4.61 3.82 10.01
N GLN A 175 4.81 2.54 9.67
CA GLN A 175 5.71 2.15 8.57
C GLN A 175 5.27 2.74 7.23
N ARG A 176 3.96 2.71 6.91
CA ARG A 176 3.44 3.34 5.68
C ARG A 176 3.65 4.86 5.66
N LEU A 177 3.48 5.52 6.81
CA LEU A 177 3.73 6.95 6.91
C LEU A 177 5.21 7.28 6.68
N GLU A 178 6.12 6.49 7.24
CA GLU A 178 7.56 6.65 7.01
C GLU A 178 7.93 6.47 5.54
N THR A 179 7.35 5.47 4.84
CA THR A 179 7.54 5.33 3.38
C THR A 179 7.03 6.53 2.62
N HIS A 180 5.83 7.04 2.94
CA HIS A 180 5.31 8.25 2.30
C HIS A 180 6.17 9.48 2.57
N GLU A 181 6.76 9.59 3.76
CA GLU A 181 7.65 10.70 4.09
C GLU A 181 8.95 10.62 3.30
N GLN A 182 9.49 9.41 3.08
CA GLN A 182 10.62 9.18 2.17
C GLN A 182 10.27 9.53 0.72
N ASP A 183 9.10 9.09 0.22
CA ASP A 183 8.62 9.41 -1.13
C ASP A 183 8.47 10.93 -1.32
N ILE A 184 7.90 11.63 -0.33
CA ILE A 184 7.77 13.09 -0.35
C ILE A 184 9.15 13.75 -0.44
N GLN A 185 10.11 13.34 0.38
CA GLN A 185 11.47 13.88 0.33
C GLN A 185 12.13 13.66 -1.03
N GLN A 186 11.92 12.48 -1.63
CA GLN A 186 12.43 12.19 -2.97
C GLN A 186 11.79 13.11 -4.02
N PHE A 187 10.46 13.28 -4.00
CA PHE A 187 9.77 14.16 -4.93
C PHE A 187 10.11 15.64 -4.73
N GLU A 188 10.35 16.07 -3.49
CA GLU A 188 10.82 17.44 -3.20
C GLU A 188 12.22 17.68 -3.79
N GLU A 189 13.10 16.68 -3.72
CA GLU A 189 14.43 16.73 -4.31
C GLU A 189 14.39 16.72 -5.85
N GLU A 190 13.58 15.84 -6.45
CA GLU A 190 13.37 15.80 -7.90
C GLU A 190 12.80 17.14 -8.42
N LEU A 191 11.82 17.70 -7.71
CA LEU A 191 11.24 19.01 -8.03
C LEU A 191 12.26 20.14 -7.92
N ARG A 192 13.18 20.06 -6.95
CA ARG A 192 14.27 21.04 -6.81
C ARG A 192 15.22 20.97 -8.01
N GLN A 193 15.64 19.77 -8.40
CA GLN A 193 16.52 19.57 -9.55
C GLN A 193 15.85 20.03 -10.86
N GLU A 194 14.57 19.73 -11.06
CA GLU A 194 13.83 20.17 -12.24
C GLU A 194 13.69 21.70 -12.31
N LYS A 195 13.52 22.37 -11.15
CA LYS A 195 13.54 23.84 -11.08
C LYS A 195 14.90 24.43 -11.43
N GLU A 196 15.99 23.83 -10.93
CA GLU A 196 17.35 24.28 -11.26
C GLU A 196 17.61 24.15 -12.77
N ILE A 197 17.26 23.00 -13.37
CA ILE A 197 17.36 22.79 -14.83
C ILE A 197 16.49 23.80 -15.58
N TYR A 198 15.25 24.03 -15.14
CA TYR A 198 14.37 25.00 -15.77
C TYR A 198 14.95 26.43 -15.72
N ASP A 199 15.54 26.84 -14.59
CA ASP A 199 16.15 28.14 -14.45
C ASP A 199 17.41 28.28 -15.33
N GLU A 200 18.21 27.21 -15.48
CA GLU A 200 19.32 27.15 -16.44
C GLU A 200 18.84 27.29 -17.89
N GLU A 201 17.88 26.47 -18.32
CA GLU A 201 17.29 26.54 -19.66
C GLU A 201 16.67 27.90 -19.94
N LYS A 202 16.02 28.51 -18.95
CA LYS A 202 15.47 29.86 -19.05
C LYS A 202 16.57 30.89 -19.27
N GLN A 203 17.68 30.81 -18.55
CA GLN A 203 18.83 31.72 -18.75
C GLN A 203 19.43 31.56 -20.14
N GLU A 204 19.58 30.32 -20.63
CA GLU A 204 20.04 30.04 -22.00
C GLU A 204 19.08 30.62 -23.05
N LEU A 205 17.77 30.43 -22.87
CA LEU A 205 16.75 30.98 -23.75
C LEU A 205 16.78 32.52 -23.76
N GLU A 206 16.95 33.16 -22.61
CA GLU A 206 17.09 34.61 -22.50
C GLU A 206 18.36 35.11 -23.21
N ALA A 207 19.46 34.36 -23.17
CA ALA A 207 20.68 34.67 -23.90
C ALA A 207 20.46 34.58 -25.42
N LEU A 208 19.82 33.51 -25.91
CA LEU A 208 19.46 33.35 -27.32
C LEU A 208 18.50 34.45 -27.81
N ILE A 209 17.54 34.86 -26.98
CA ILE A 209 16.64 35.98 -27.30
C ILE A 209 17.43 37.30 -27.44
N LYS A 210 18.43 37.54 -26.57
CA LYS A 210 19.30 38.73 -26.68
C LYS A 210 20.15 38.69 -27.95
N GLU A 211 20.75 37.54 -28.27
CA GLU A 211 21.52 37.36 -29.50
C GLU A 211 20.64 37.59 -30.74
N LYS A 212 19.44 37.00 -30.77
CA LYS A 212 18.47 37.23 -31.85
C LYS A 212 18.15 38.71 -32.03
N ARG A 213 17.91 39.46 -30.94
CA ARG A 213 17.67 40.91 -31.00
C ARG A 213 18.86 41.67 -31.58
N GLN A 214 20.09 41.26 -31.29
CA GLN A 214 21.28 41.87 -31.88
C GLN A 214 21.36 41.61 -33.39
N ILE A 215 21.08 40.37 -33.81
CA ILE A 215 21.02 40.01 -35.23
C ILE A 215 19.93 40.82 -35.95
N ASP A 216 18.75 40.98 -35.36
CA ASP A 216 17.66 41.78 -35.93
C ASP A 216 18.08 43.25 -36.14
N VAL A 217 18.80 43.84 -35.18
CA VAL A 217 19.36 45.20 -35.32
C VAL A 217 20.39 45.28 -36.46
N LEU A 218 21.29 44.30 -36.56
CA LEU A 218 22.27 44.23 -37.65
C LEU A 218 21.60 44.08 -39.02
N LEU A 219 20.57 43.23 -39.11
CA LEU A 219 19.78 43.08 -40.33
C LEU A 219 19.15 44.39 -40.76
N GLU A 220 18.59 45.14 -39.82
CA GLU A 220 17.97 46.44 -40.12
C GLU A 220 19.00 47.48 -40.55
N GLN A 221 20.19 47.52 -39.91
CA GLN A 221 21.30 48.35 -40.36
C GLN A 221 21.74 47.99 -41.79
N LYS A 222 21.85 46.70 -42.12
CA LYS A 222 22.23 46.23 -43.47
C LYS A 222 21.15 46.54 -44.50
N LYS A 223 19.87 46.46 -44.16
CA LYS A 223 18.78 46.95 -45.03
C LYS A 223 18.91 48.44 -45.29
N GLY A 224 19.14 49.24 -44.24
CA GLY A 224 19.39 50.68 -44.39
C GLY A 224 20.59 50.98 -45.30
N HIS A 225 21.69 50.23 -45.17
CA HIS A 225 22.85 50.37 -46.06
C HIS A 225 22.52 49.98 -47.51
N ARG A 226 21.79 48.88 -47.71
CA ARG A 226 21.34 48.46 -49.04
C ARG A 226 20.47 49.55 -49.67
N ASP A 227 19.51 50.08 -48.92
CA ASP A 227 18.57 51.09 -49.43
C ASP A 227 19.31 52.42 -49.71
N ALA A 228 20.32 52.79 -48.92
CA ALA A 228 21.20 53.92 -49.20
C ALA A 228 22.04 53.70 -50.48
N LEU A 229 22.59 52.51 -50.68
CA LEU A 229 23.30 52.16 -51.92
C LEU A 229 22.37 52.19 -53.14
N LEU A 230 21.13 51.72 -53.00
CA LEU A 230 20.12 51.82 -54.07
C LEU A 230 19.81 53.29 -54.41
N ALA A 231 19.66 54.15 -53.40
CA ALA A 231 19.46 55.58 -53.61
C ALA A 231 20.66 56.25 -54.30
N GLU A 232 21.89 55.87 -53.94
CA GLU A 232 23.11 56.37 -54.59
C GLU A 232 23.24 55.88 -56.04
N ILE A 233 22.88 54.62 -56.30
CA ILE A 233 22.79 54.08 -57.67
C ILE A 233 21.79 54.90 -58.49
N ASP A 234 20.60 55.17 -57.95
CA ASP A 234 19.58 55.94 -58.67
C ASP A 234 19.99 57.41 -58.86
N ARG A 235 20.68 58.01 -57.89
CA ARG A 235 21.30 59.33 -58.03
C ARG A 235 22.36 59.36 -59.15
N ASN A 236 23.26 58.38 -59.20
CA ASN A 236 24.27 58.27 -60.25
C ASN A 236 23.65 58.01 -61.63
N LYS A 237 22.57 57.21 -61.71
CA LYS A 237 21.79 57.05 -62.95
C LYS A 237 21.15 58.36 -63.40
N ALA A 238 20.64 59.18 -62.48
CA ALA A 238 20.05 60.48 -62.81
C ALA A 238 21.10 61.48 -63.32
N LEU A 239 22.31 61.49 -62.73
CA LEU A 239 23.43 62.31 -63.21
C LEU A 239 23.87 61.93 -64.62
N ARG A 240 23.83 60.62 -64.97
CA ARG A 240 24.07 60.15 -66.35
C ARG A 240 23.10 60.75 -67.38
N VAL A 241 21.86 61.07 -66.99
CA VAL A 241 20.88 61.69 -67.88
C VAL A 241 21.23 63.17 -68.12
N TYR A 242 21.72 63.87 -67.10
CA TYR A 242 22.24 65.23 -67.22
C TYR A 242 23.50 65.29 -68.11
N ASP A 243 24.45 64.36 -67.94
CA ASP A 243 25.64 64.29 -68.79
C ASP A 243 25.29 64.01 -70.26
N ALA A 244 24.23 63.24 -70.53
CA ALA A 244 23.76 62.98 -71.89
C ALA A 244 23.16 64.24 -72.56
N GLU A 245 22.50 65.12 -71.80
CA GLU A 245 22.02 66.41 -72.29
C GLU A 245 23.17 67.40 -72.53
N ASP A 246 24.18 67.42 -71.66
CA ASP A 246 25.42 68.21 -71.86
C ASP A 246 26.22 67.74 -73.09
N ILE A 247 26.30 66.43 -73.33
CA ILE A 247 26.89 65.88 -74.55
C ILE A 247 26.08 66.31 -75.78
N LYS A 248 24.74 66.34 -75.68
CA LYS A 248 23.87 66.78 -76.78
C LYS A 248 24.05 68.28 -77.08
N ALA A 249 24.18 69.11 -76.06
CA ALA A 249 24.48 70.54 -76.19
C ALA A 249 25.87 70.79 -76.79
N GLN A 250 26.89 70.00 -76.42
CA GLN A 250 28.22 70.06 -77.05
C GLN A 250 28.18 69.63 -78.53
N VAL A 251 27.39 68.61 -78.88
CA VAL A 251 27.21 68.17 -80.27
C VAL A 251 26.48 69.24 -81.10
N GLU A 252 25.48 69.91 -80.54
CA GLU A 252 24.81 71.04 -81.21
C GLU A 252 25.72 72.26 -81.39
N GLN A 253 26.58 72.57 -80.40
CA GLN A 253 27.56 73.65 -80.51
C GLN A 253 28.64 73.33 -81.56
N VAL A 254 29.09 72.08 -81.65
CA VAL A 254 30.02 71.63 -82.71
C VAL A 254 29.34 71.70 -84.09
N ALA A 255 28.06 71.30 -84.20
CA ALA A 255 27.32 71.42 -85.45
C ALA A 255 27.13 72.89 -85.88
N GLN A 256 26.88 73.80 -84.94
CA GLN A 256 26.80 75.24 -85.20
C GLN A 256 28.16 75.80 -85.69
N ASN A 257 29.27 75.39 -85.06
CA ASN A 257 30.62 75.79 -85.46
C ASN A 257 31.00 75.27 -86.86
N VAL A 258 30.58 74.05 -87.22
CA VAL A 258 30.78 73.50 -88.57
C VAL A 258 30.01 74.33 -89.59
N LYS A 259 28.78 74.74 -89.29
CA LYS A 259 27.97 75.58 -90.17
C LYS A 259 28.57 76.98 -90.37
N GLU A 260 29.09 77.59 -89.31
CA GLU A 260 29.83 78.86 -89.41
C GLU A 260 31.15 78.73 -90.18
N ALA A 261 31.81 77.57 -90.10
CA ALA A 261 33.01 77.27 -90.88
C ALA A 261 32.67 77.05 -92.37
N GLU A 262 31.54 76.42 -92.69
CA GLU A 262 31.01 76.29 -94.05
C GLU A 262 30.68 77.66 -94.66
N GLU A 263 30.02 78.56 -93.91
CA GLU A 263 29.74 79.94 -94.36
C GLU A 263 31.04 80.77 -94.57
N LYS A 264 32.06 80.56 -93.74
CA LYS A 264 33.40 81.17 -93.93
C LYS A 264 34.12 80.59 -95.15
N LEU A 265 33.96 79.30 -95.43
CA LEU A 265 34.48 78.64 -96.64
C LEU A 265 33.80 79.16 -97.91
N GLU A 266 32.51 79.44 -97.85
CA GLU A 266 31.74 79.99 -98.97
C GLU A 266 32.13 81.46 -99.24
N ASN A 267 32.34 82.27 -98.19
CA ASN A 267 32.91 83.61 -98.31
C ASN A 267 34.36 83.60 -98.85
N LEU A 268 35.19 82.63 -98.45
CA LEU A 268 36.54 82.47 -98.98
C LEU A 268 36.52 82.03 -100.46
N ARG A 269 35.60 81.16 -100.87
CA ARG A 269 35.40 80.78 -102.29
C ARG A 269 34.95 81.97 -103.14
N ALA A 270 34.05 82.82 -102.63
CA ALA A 270 33.65 84.05 -103.30
C ALA A 270 34.83 85.04 -103.45
N THR A 271 35.70 85.15 -102.44
CA THR A 271 36.90 86.00 -102.46
C THR A 271 37.98 85.48 -103.41
N LEU A 272 38.09 84.15 -103.57
CA LEU A 272 39.04 83.49 -104.48
C LEU A 272 38.65 83.71 -105.96
N MET A 273 37.35 83.65 -106.28
CA MET A 273 36.83 83.93 -107.63
C MET A 273 37.03 85.41 -108.04
N GLN A 274 37.04 86.33 -107.08
CA GLN A 274 37.34 87.76 -107.31
C GLN A 274 38.85 88.04 -107.49
N LYS A 275 39.72 87.21 -106.91
CA LYS A 275 41.19 87.28 -107.06
C LYS A 275 41.67 86.61 -108.35
N GLU A 276 41.00 85.56 -108.84
CA GLU A 276 41.30 84.90 -110.12
C GLU A 276 41.10 85.82 -111.35
N ASN A 277 40.09 86.69 -111.33
CA ASN A 277 39.89 87.67 -112.41
C ASN A 277 40.92 88.82 -112.42
N SER A 278 41.59 89.07 -111.28
CA SER A 278 42.68 90.04 -111.18
C SER A 278 44.02 89.48 -111.67
N LEU A 279 44.15 88.16 -111.78
CA LEU A 279 45.39 87.47 -112.16
C LEU A 279 45.58 87.31 -113.69
N LYS A 280 44.53 87.53 -114.50
CA LYS A 280 44.59 87.43 -115.97
C LYS A 280 45.18 88.66 -116.69
N ASN A 281 45.40 89.78 -115.99
CA ASN A 281 46.02 91.00 -116.54
C ASN A 281 47.52 91.17 -116.20
N LEU A 282 48.18 90.17 -115.62
CA LEU A 282 49.63 90.14 -115.35
C LEU A 282 50.25 88.83 -115.84
N GLN A 283 50.24 88.66 -117.16
CA GLN A 283 51.31 87.96 -117.87
C GLN A 283 52.57 88.85 -117.93
N THR A 284 53.74 88.20 -118.05
CA THR A 284 55.13 88.73 -118.21
C THR A 284 55.86 88.89 -116.87
N VAL A 285 56.80 88.03 -116.45
CA VAL A 285 58.13 87.68 -117.00
C VAL A 285 58.64 86.42 -116.21
N LYS A 286 58.64 85.17 -116.71
CA LYS A 286 59.75 84.37 -117.34
C LYS A 286 61.18 84.69 -116.79
N PRO A 287 62.07 83.75 -116.35
CA PRO A 287 61.97 82.28 -116.19
C PRO A 287 62.77 81.60 -115.00
N SER A 288 62.54 80.27 -114.88
CA SER A 288 63.41 79.13 -114.47
C SER A 288 63.86 78.98 -113.00
N LEU A 289 63.38 78.01 -112.21
CA LEU A 289 63.53 76.52 -112.30
C LEU A 289 64.99 76.05 -112.28
N ASP A 290 65.37 75.33 -111.21
CA ASP A 290 65.91 73.97 -111.31
C ASP A 290 66.29 73.38 -109.93
N VAL A 291 65.31 72.98 -109.10
CA VAL A 291 65.48 71.87 -108.13
C VAL A 291 64.11 71.21 -107.88
N ALA A 292 63.52 70.63 -108.93
CA ALA A 292 62.28 69.84 -108.86
C ALA A 292 62.52 68.38 -109.27
N ASN A 293 63.70 67.82 -109.00
CA ASN A 293 64.07 66.50 -109.50
C ASN A 293 64.74 65.56 -108.47
N ASN A 294 64.65 65.86 -107.15
CA ASN A 294 65.40 65.13 -106.12
C ASN A 294 64.59 64.49 -104.97
N LEU A 295 63.27 64.39 -105.04
CA LEU A 295 62.50 63.66 -104.00
C LEU A 295 61.54 62.64 -104.61
N LEU A 296 62.02 62.00 -105.66
CA LEU A 296 61.53 60.74 -106.23
C LEU A 296 62.74 59.84 -106.57
N HIS A 297 63.70 59.79 -105.65
CA HIS A 297 64.56 58.63 -105.46
C HIS A 297 64.31 58.16 -104.03
N ASP A 298 63.18 57.48 -103.91
CA ASP A 298 63.28 56.03 -103.83
C ASP A 298 63.67 55.69 -102.40
N ILE A 299 62.67 55.40 -101.59
CA ILE A 299 62.19 54.02 -101.48
C ILE A 299 63.39 53.16 -101.10
N MET A 300 63.31 52.68 -99.86
CA MET A 300 64.07 51.55 -99.38
C MET A 300 65.59 51.78 -99.38
N LYS A 301 66.10 52.18 -98.23
CA LYS A 301 66.89 51.27 -97.40
C LYS A 301 67.60 52.09 -96.35
N LEU A 302 67.15 51.93 -95.12
CA LEU A 302 67.93 51.87 -93.88
C LEU A 302 66.86 51.90 -92.77
N SER A 303 66.11 50.82 -92.53
CA SER A 303 66.56 49.76 -91.60
C SER A 303 67.96 49.98 -91.08
N ASP A 304 68.04 50.19 -89.79
CA ASP A 304 69.24 50.05 -88.97
C ASP A 304 70.00 51.36 -88.78
N SER A 305 69.59 52.06 -87.72
CA SER A 305 70.43 52.71 -86.69
C SER A 305 69.61 53.85 -86.09
N LEU A 306 69.29 53.96 -84.81
CA LEU A 306 69.65 53.32 -83.56
C LEU A 306 68.48 53.72 -82.64
N LYS A 307 67.78 52.80 -81.99
CA LYS A 307 68.13 52.24 -80.67
C LYS A 307 68.46 53.29 -79.61
N ASP A 308 67.80 53.06 -78.47
CA ASP A 308 68.18 53.44 -77.11
C ASP A 308 67.82 54.90 -76.71
N ILE A 309 67.14 55.18 -75.60
CA ILE A 309 66.88 54.36 -74.42
C ILE A 309 65.89 55.09 -73.46
N GLU A 310 65.18 54.28 -72.67
CA GLU A 310 64.67 54.50 -71.29
C GLU A 310 63.67 55.62 -70.94
N SER A 311 62.60 55.22 -70.23
CA SER A 311 62.58 55.22 -68.75
C SER A 311 61.28 54.58 -68.25
N GLY A 312 61.33 53.39 -67.63
CA GLY A 312 61.17 53.20 -66.16
C GLY A 312 59.77 52.62 -65.91
N ASP A 313 59.46 51.71 -64.99
CA ASP A 313 60.03 51.21 -63.72
C ASP A 313 58.99 50.09 -63.33
N LEU A 314 59.28 48.84 -62.94
CA LEU A 314 59.82 48.33 -61.68
C LEU A 314 59.82 46.78 -61.73
N ASP A 315 60.92 46.16 -61.27
CA ASP A 315 61.05 45.04 -60.30
C ASP A 315 59.82 44.13 -60.00
N SER A 316 59.91 42.83 -59.67
CA SER A 316 60.99 41.86 -59.38
C SER A 316 60.29 40.51 -59.04
N ASP A 317 60.97 39.38 -59.29
CA ASP A 317 60.83 38.03 -58.68
C ASP A 317 59.44 37.42 -58.38
N SER A 318 59.16 36.25 -58.99
CA SER A 318 58.59 35.09 -58.27
C SER A 318 58.66 33.82 -59.12
N LYS A 319 59.67 32.99 -58.87
CA LYS A 319 59.76 31.60 -59.34
C LYS A 319 60.22 30.73 -58.15
N GLU A 320 59.36 30.57 -57.15
CA GLU A 320 59.38 29.50 -56.14
C GLU A 320 58.26 29.76 -55.11
N GLY A 321 57.03 29.39 -55.44
CA GLY A 321 55.89 29.59 -54.53
C GLY A 321 54.65 28.80 -54.91
N GLU A 322 54.40 28.59 -56.20
CA GLU A 322 53.19 27.87 -56.64
C GLU A 322 53.21 26.36 -56.30
N LEU A 323 54.40 25.74 -56.18
CA LEU A 323 54.53 24.31 -55.92
C LEU A 323 54.51 23.98 -54.41
N GLU A 324 54.98 24.89 -53.55
CA GLU A 324 54.80 24.78 -52.09
C GLU A 324 53.35 25.05 -51.69
N VAL A 325 52.69 26.04 -52.30
CA VAL A 325 51.27 26.36 -52.05
C VAL A 325 50.36 25.19 -52.43
N LEU A 326 50.58 24.54 -53.57
CA LEU A 326 49.81 23.35 -53.97
C LEU A 326 50.10 22.12 -53.09
N SER A 327 51.33 21.99 -52.56
CA SER A 327 51.71 20.94 -51.60
C SER A 327 51.04 21.15 -50.24
N THR A 328 51.03 22.39 -49.73
CA THR A 328 50.33 22.74 -48.49
C THR A 328 48.83 22.56 -48.64
N GLU A 329 48.23 22.98 -49.76
CA GLU A 329 46.80 22.78 -50.05
C GLU A 329 46.44 21.29 -50.14
N LEU A 330 47.30 20.45 -50.73
CA LEU A 330 47.10 18.99 -50.73
C LEU A 330 47.19 18.39 -49.33
N SER A 331 48.15 18.84 -48.51
CA SER A 331 48.29 18.37 -47.14
C SER A 331 47.12 18.81 -46.25
N GLU A 332 46.61 20.03 -46.43
CA GLU A 332 45.44 20.56 -45.73
C GLU A 332 44.16 19.84 -46.14
N LEU A 333 43.97 19.57 -47.44
CA LEU A 333 42.86 18.74 -47.92
C LEU A 333 42.93 17.31 -47.39
N GLN A 334 44.13 16.76 -47.22
CA GLN A 334 44.32 15.42 -46.65
C GLN A 334 44.02 15.37 -45.15
N VAL A 335 44.36 16.43 -44.41
CA VAL A 335 43.96 16.63 -43.00
C VAL A 335 42.44 16.78 -42.90
N GLN A 336 41.81 17.62 -43.72
CA GLN A 336 40.35 17.79 -43.75
C GLN A 336 39.61 16.49 -44.10
N LEU A 337 40.18 15.66 -44.98
CA LEU A 337 39.61 14.35 -45.31
C LEU A 337 39.74 13.37 -44.13
N CYS A 338 40.86 13.40 -43.41
CA CYS A 338 41.05 12.60 -42.20
C CYS A 338 40.09 13.03 -41.08
N GLU A 339 39.90 14.33 -40.88
CA GLU A 339 38.93 14.92 -39.94
C GLU A 339 37.48 14.58 -40.30
N LEU A 340 37.14 14.58 -41.60
CA LEU A 340 35.82 14.14 -42.08
C LEU A 340 35.61 12.64 -41.86
N GLN A 341 36.64 11.81 -42.02
CA GLN A 341 36.56 10.38 -41.77
C GLN A 341 36.40 10.08 -40.27
N THR A 342 37.12 10.78 -39.39
CA THR A 342 36.95 10.64 -37.93
C THR A 342 35.59 11.17 -37.49
N ALA A 343 35.15 12.34 -37.95
CA ALA A 343 33.82 12.87 -37.65
C ALA A 343 32.70 11.93 -38.13
N ARG A 344 32.87 11.29 -39.30
CA ARG A 344 31.92 10.29 -39.82
C ARG A 344 31.92 9.01 -38.97
N HIS A 345 33.09 8.56 -38.50
CA HIS A 345 33.20 7.40 -37.62
C HIS A 345 32.57 7.65 -36.25
N GLU A 346 32.84 8.81 -35.65
CA GLU A 346 32.21 9.23 -34.38
C GLU A 346 30.69 9.39 -34.51
N ALA A 347 30.20 9.97 -35.62
CA ALA A 347 28.76 10.06 -35.88
C ALA A 347 28.12 8.66 -36.04
N SER A 348 28.84 7.70 -36.62
CA SER A 348 28.40 6.32 -36.71
C SER A 348 28.34 5.63 -35.35
N LEU A 349 29.35 5.81 -34.50
CA LEU A 349 29.37 5.28 -33.13
C LEU A 349 28.24 5.86 -32.28
N LYS A 350 28.08 7.20 -32.29
CA LYS A 350 26.98 7.88 -31.58
C LYS A 350 25.59 7.38 -32.04
N ARG A 351 25.42 7.08 -33.33
CA ARG A 351 24.17 6.49 -33.84
C ARG A 351 23.95 5.07 -33.33
N GLN A 352 25.00 4.24 -33.29
CA GLN A 352 24.90 2.87 -32.75
C GLN A 352 24.58 2.88 -31.25
N GLU A 353 25.23 3.75 -30.47
CA GLU A 353 24.97 3.91 -29.04
C GLU A 353 23.54 4.42 -28.78
N ALA A 354 23.09 5.42 -29.54
CA ALA A 354 21.71 5.91 -29.43
C ALA A 354 20.69 4.82 -29.79
N GLN A 355 20.99 3.97 -30.77
CA GLN A 355 20.12 2.86 -31.15
C GLN A 355 20.10 1.76 -30.08
N ALA A 356 21.25 1.46 -29.46
CA ALA A 356 21.35 0.51 -28.34
C ALA A 356 20.55 1.02 -27.12
N LYS A 357 20.74 2.29 -26.73
CA LYS A 357 19.97 2.92 -25.63
C LYS A 357 18.47 2.87 -25.86
N ARG A 358 18.00 3.23 -27.07
CA ARG A 358 16.56 3.11 -27.40
C ARG A 358 16.04 1.69 -27.32
N HIS A 359 16.87 0.70 -27.66
CA HIS A 359 16.49 -0.70 -27.56
C HIS A 359 16.40 -1.15 -26.09
N GLU A 360 17.35 -0.74 -25.26
CA GLU A 360 17.35 -1.00 -23.81
C GLU A 360 16.15 -0.34 -23.12
N GLU A 361 15.89 0.94 -23.40
CA GLU A 361 14.72 1.68 -22.92
C GLU A 361 13.41 1.00 -23.33
N LYS A 362 13.31 0.55 -24.59
CA LYS A 362 12.14 -0.20 -25.07
C LYS A 362 11.97 -1.51 -24.33
N THR A 363 13.04 -2.26 -24.07
CA THR A 363 12.96 -3.51 -23.30
C THR A 363 12.56 -3.26 -21.85
N PHE A 364 13.07 -2.21 -21.23
CA PHE A 364 12.71 -1.81 -19.86
C PHE A 364 11.25 -1.36 -19.78
N ALA A 365 10.77 -0.56 -20.73
CA ALA A 365 9.36 -0.16 -20.80
C ALA A 365 8.43 -1.37 -20.98
N LEU A 366 8.83 -2.36 -21.79
CA LEU A 366 8.07 -3.60 -21.97
C LEU A 366 8.05 -4.48 -20.71
N SER A 367 9.14 -4.56 -19.95
CA SER A 367 9.13 -5.28 -18.67
C SER A 367 8.28 -4.57 -17.63
N ALA A 368 8.38 -3.24 -17.53
CA ALA A 368 7.56 -2.42 -16.63
C ALA A 368 6.06 -2.55 -16.96
N LEU A 369 5.71 -2.57 -18.25
CA LEU A 369 4.33 -2.81 -18.71
C LEU A 369 3.80 -4.17 -18.23
N ARG A 370 4.59 -5.26 -18.39
CA ARG A 370 4.19 -6.59 -17.93
C ARG A 370 4.00 -6.66 -16.41
N GLU A 371 4.89 -6.03 -15.65
CA GLU A 371 4.75 -5.97 -14.19
C GLU A 371 3.50 -5.19 -13.76
N ALA A 372 3.19 -4.09 -14.46
CA ALA A 372 1.98 -3.31 -14.24
C ALA A 372 0.72 -4.13 -14.57
N GLU A 373 0.71 -4.87 -15.67
CA GLU A 373 -0.40 -5.77 -16.05
C GLU A 373 -0.59 -6.90 -15.03
N GLU A 374 0.48 -7.50 -14.50
CA GLU A 374 0.37 -8.50 -13.44
C GLU A 374 -0.17 -7.92 -12.12
N LYS A 375 0.29 -6.72 -11.74
CA LYS A 375 -0.22 -6.02 -10.56
C LYS A 375 -1.71 -5.67 -10.72
N ASP A 376 -2.12 -5.21 -11.90
CA ASP A 376 -3.53 -4.92 -12.19
C ASP A 376 -4.38 -6.20 -12.14
N LYS A 377 -3.90 -7.31 -12.73
CA LYS A 377 -4.59 -8.60 -12.63
C LYS A 377 -4.77 -9.05 -11.18
N LYS A 378 -3.72 -8.96 -10.35
CA LYS A 378 -3.80 -9.28 -8.92
C LYS A 378 -4.78 -8.37 -8.18
N SER A 379 -4.82 -7.08 -8.52
CA SER A 379 -5.76 -6.11 -7.96
C SER A 379 -7.20 -6.44 -8.30
N ARG A 380 -7.49 -6.76 -9.57
CA ARG A 380 -8.83 -7.18 -10.04
C ARG A 380 -9.29 -8.47 -9.36
N GLU A 381 -8.42 -9.45 -9.19
CA GLU A 381 -8.74 -10.69 -8.48
C GLU A 381 -9.06 -10.44 -7.00
N ARG A 382 -8.32 -9.55 -6.33
CA ARG A 382 -8.62 -9.13 -4.94
C ARG A 382 -9.96 -8.41 -4.84
N SER A 383 -10.19 -7.41 -5.70
CA SER A 383 -11.45 -6.68 -5.76
C SER A 383 -12.66 -7.59 -6.00
N LYS A 384 -12.51 -8.62 -6.86
CA LYS A 384 -13.57 -9.62 -7.08
C LYS A 384 -13.86 -10.44 -5.83
N LYS A 385 -12.82 -10.89 -5.10
CA LYS A 385 -12.99 -11.63 -3.83
C LYS A 385 -13.63 -10.76 -2.75
N ASP A 386 -13.24 -9.49 -2.65
CA ASP A 386 -13.82 -8.56 -1.68
C ASP A 386 -15.30 -8.27 -1.98
N THR A 387 -15.66 -8.17 -3.26
CA THR A 387 -17.05 -8.02 -3.70
C THR A 387 -17.88 -9.23 -3.33
N GLN A 388 -17.38 -10.45 -3.60
CA GLN A 388 -18.06 -11.71 -3.21
C GLN A 388 -18.25 -11.79 -1.69
N ARG A 389 -17.22 -11.48 -0.91
CA ARG A 389 -17.31 -11.46 0.55
C ARG A 389 -18.32 -10.42 1.05
N THR A 390 -18.43 -9.28 0.38
CA THR A 390 -19.43 -8.25 0.70
C THR A 390 -20.85 -8.75 0.43
N GLU A 391 -21.07 -9.50 -0.65
CA GLU A 391 -22.36 -10.14 -0.95
C GLU A 391 -22.71 -11.20 0.09
N GLU A 392 -21.78 -12.08 0.47
CA GLU A 392 -21.97 -13.07 1.54
C GLU A 392 -22.36 -12.41 2.88
N ILE A 393 -21.71 -11.30 3.25
CA ILE A 393 -22.03 -10.55 4.46
C ILE A 393 -23.45 -9.97 4.39
N LYS A 394 -23.89 -9.46 3.23
CA LYS A 394 -25.27 -8.98 3.05
C LYS A 394 -26.29 -10.10 3.22
N GLU A 395 -26.03 -11.27 2.67
CA GLU A 395 -26.89 -12.44 2.85
C GLU A 395 -26.97 -12.90 4.31
N LEU A 396 -25.84 -12.90 5.03
CA LEU A 396 -25.84 -13.23 6.45
C LEU A 396 -26.58 -12.18 7.29
N LEU A 397 -26.44 -10.90 6.96
CA LEU A 397 -27.12 -9.81 7.67
C LEU A 397 -28.63 -9.88 7.50
N THR A 398 -29.10 -10.15 6.27
CA THR A 398 -30.53 -10.34 5.99
C THR A 398 -31.11 -11.56 6.70
N LYS A 399 -30.38 -12.68 6.78
CA LYS A 399 -30.78 -13.85 7.58
C LYS A 399 -30.88 -13.51 9.06
N TYR A 400 -29.89 -12.82 9.60
CA TYR A 400 -29.88 -12.38 10.99
C TYR A 400 -31.06 -11.45 11.32
N GLU A 401 -31.37 -10.49 10.45
CA GLU A 401 -32.52 -9.59 10.63
C GLU A 401 -33.86 -10.35 10.59
N ALA A 402 -33.99 -11.36 9.73
CA ALA A 402 -35.17 -12.22 9.67
C ALA A 402 -35.33 -13.06 10.96
N GLU A 403 -34.25 -13.68 11.45
CA GLU A 403 -34.26 -14.43 12.70
C GLU A 403 -34.56 -13.55 13.91
N LYS A 404 -33.98 -12.35 13.96
CA LYS A 404 -34.26 -11.35 15.00
C LYS A 404 -35.73 -10.95 15.00
N SER A 405 -36.30 -10.69 13.82
CA SER A 405 -37.71 -10.32 13.69
C SER A 405 -38.62 -11.44 14.16
N LYS A 406 -38.33 -12.68 13.75
CA LYS A 406 -39.05 -13.89 14.21
C LYS A 406 -38.96 -14.08 15.73
N GLY A 407 -37.77 -13.91 16.31
CA GLY A 407 -37.57 -13.99 17.76
C GLY A 407 -38.34 -12.92 18.53
N MET A 408 -38.46 -11.69 17.98
CA MET A 408 -39.28 -10.63 18.58
C MET A 408 -40.78 -10.93 18.52
N GLU A 409 -41.26 -11.54 17.43
CA GLU A 409 -42.66 -11.99 17.31
C GLU A 409 -42.97 -13.12 18.31
N GLU A 410 -42.05 -14.07 18.48
CA GLU A 410 -42.17 -15.15 19.46
C GLU A 410 -42.22 -14.60 20.90
N LEU A 411 -41.34 -13.65 21.24
CA LEU A 411 -41.35 -12.98 22.54
C LEU A 411 -42.65 -12.21 22.79
N LEU A 412 -43.17 -11.51 21.77
CA LEU A 412 -44.46 -10.82 21.87
C LEU A 412 -45.61 -11.81 22.10
N SER A 413 -45.60 -12.95 21.40
CA SER A 413 -46.58 -14.02 21.56
C SER A 413 -46.55 -14.61 22.98
N ILE A 414 -45.35 -14.91 23.50
CA ILE A 414 -45.15 -15.40 24.87
C ILE A 414 -45.64 -14.37 25.89
N LYS A 415 -45.26 -13.10 25.73
CA LYS A 415 -45.72 -12.00 26.59
C LYS A 415 -47.25 -11.93 26.62
N ASN A 416 -47.89 -12.00 25.45
CA ASN A 416 -49.35 -11.92 25.35
C ASN A 416 -50.04 -13.12 26.00
N LYS A 417 -49.51 -14.34 25.80
CA LYS A 417 -50.00 -15.56 26.47
C LYS A 417 -49.87 -15.45 27.99
N PHE A 418 -48.69 -15.06 28.48
CA PHE A 418 -48.44 -14.89 29.90
C PHE A 418 -49.38 -13.85 30.52
N CYS A 419 -49.55 -12.69 29.90
CA CYS A 419 -50.49 -11.67 30.36
C CYS A 419 -51.94 -12.17 30.39
N ALA A 420 -52.36 -13.00 29.42
CA ALA A 420 -53.70 -13.58 29.39
C ALA A 420 -53.90 -14.61 30.50
N GLU A 421 -52.92 -15.48 30.74
CA GLU A 421 -52.91 -16.45 31.84
C GLU A 421 -52.97 -15.76 33.20
N LEU A 422 -52.20 -14.69 33.38
CA LEU A 422 -52.16 -13.91 34.62
C LEU A 422 -53.50 -13.24 34.91
N LYS A 423 -54.12 -12.62 33.89
CA LYS A 423 -55.49 -12.08 34.01
C LYS A 423 -56.52 -13.17 34.35
N SER A 424 -56.43 -14.32 33.70
CA SER A 424 -57.33 -15.44 33.99
C SER A 424 -57.16 -15.95 35.42
N ALA A 425 -55.94 -16.00 35.93
CA ALA A 425 -55.66 -16.42 37.29
C ALA A 425 -56.21 -15.41 38.31
N ASP A 426 -55.99 -14.11 38.06
CA ASP A 426 -56.54 -13.02 38.87
C ASP A 426 -58.07 -13.08 38.92
N ASP A 427 -58.75 -13.28 37.77
CA ASP A 427 -60.21 -13.39 37.70
C ASP A 427 -60.74 -14.59 38.51
N ILE A 428 -60.02 -15.72 38.50
CA ILE A 428 -60.37 -16.92 39.29
C ILE A 428 -60.19 -16.63 40.79
N LEU A 429 -59.10 -15.97 41.17
CA LEU A 429 -58.84 -15.60 42.55
C LEU A 429 -59.89 -14.61 43.07
N LEU A 430 -60.25 -13.60 42.27
CA LEU A 430 -61.30 -12.63 42.58
C LEU A 430 -62.65 -13.32 42.79
N LYS A 431 -63.03 -14.25 41.90
CA LYS A 431 -64.27 -15.04 42.07
C LYS A 431 -64.25 -15.85 43.37
N LYS A 432 -63.14 -16.52 43.69
CA LYS A 432 -63.01 -17.26 44.96
C LYS A 432 -63.08 -16.35 46.18
N ALA A 433 -62.44 -15.19 46.14
CA ALA A 433 -62.50 -14.21 47.21
C ALA A 433 -63.94 -13.75 47.46
N MET A 434 -64.69 -13.42 46.39
CA MET A 434 -66.11 -13.05 46.48
C MET A 434 -66.99 -14.19 47.01
N GLU A 435 -66.75 -15.45 46.62
CA GLU A 435 -67.48 -16.61 47.15
C GLU A 435 -67.21 -16.83 48.64
N VAL A 436 -65.97 -16.68 49.08
CA VAL A 436 -65.59 -16.80 50.49
C VAL A 436 -66.22 -15.66 51.31
N GLU A 437 -66.16 -14.44 50.82
CA GLU A 437 -66.78 -13.27 51.45
C GLU A 437 -68.29 -13.45 51.60
N LYS A 438 -68.96 -13.94 50.54
CA LYS A 438 -70.38 -14.29 50.59
C LYS A 438 -70.67 -15.38 51.64
N ARG A 439 -69.89 -16.46 51.68
CA ARG A 439 -70.04 -17.53 52.70
C ARG A 439 -69.84 -17.03 54.12
N ILE A 440 -68.87 -16.14 54.35
CA ILE A 440 -68.63 -15.51 55.66
C ILE A 440 -69.81 -14.61 56.03
N GLY A 441 -70.28 -13.79 55.09
CA GLY A 441 -71.45 -12.93 55.26
C GLY A 441 -72.71 -13.73 55.61
N ASP A 442 -72.97 -14.84 54.93
CA ASP A 442 -74.11 -15.71 55.19
C ASP A 442 -74.02 -16.37 56.58
N LYS A 443 -72.82 -16.84 56.98
CA LYS A 443 -72.57 -17.37 58.33
C LYS A 443 -72.77 -16.32 59.43
N LEU A 444 -72.36 -15.07 59.19
CA LEU A 444 -72.55 -13.98 60.15
C LEU A 444 -74.03 -13.58 60.28
N ARG A 445 -74.80 -13.61 59.17
CA ARG A 445 -76.25 -13.38 59.21
C ARG A 445 -76.99 -14.49 59.98
N HIS A 446 -76.60 -15.75 59.79
CA HIS A 446 -77.18 -16.90 60.51
C HIS A 446 -76.83 -16.94 62.01
N ARG A 447 -75.84 -16.16 62.48
CA ARG A 447 -75.54 -15.99 63.91
C ARG A 447 -76.28 -14.83 64.58
N ARG A 448 -76.94 -13.97 63.80
CA ARG A 448 -77.68 -12.79 64.29
C ARG A 448 -79.21 -12.95 64.22
N SER A 449 -79.69 -14.02 63.59
CA SER A 449 -81.05 -14.55 63.76
C SER A 449 -81.02 -15.66 64.79
#